data_AF-A0A0Z8KF51-F1
#
_entry.id   AF-A0A0Z8KF51-F1
#
_cell.length_a   1.000
_cell.length_b   1.000
_cell.length_c   1.000
_cell.angle_alpha   90.00
_cell.angle_beta   90.00
_cell.angle_gamma   90.00
#
_symmetry.space_group_name_H-M   'P 1'
#
loop_
_entity.id
_entity.type
_entity.pdbx_description
1 polymer ?
#
loop_
_entity_poly.entity_id
_entity_poly.type
_entity_poly.pdbx_seq_one_letter_code
_entity_poly.pdbx_strand_id
1 'polypeptide(L)'
;MIRKFEKQHTNKKNTIIDEIEKFQEKIHMSSVTALALMDIGLLPKDDMAKQKALLTHEISHAIKDILNGMTAQEAINKMMEDNEEED
;
A
#
# COMPACT_ATOMS: atom_id res chain seq x y z
N MET A 1 35.35 -12.83 7.96
CA MET A 1 35.03 -11.59 7.22
C MET A 1 33.70 -11.69 6.48
N ILE A 2 33.45 -12.77 5.71
CA ILE A 2 32.21 -13.03 4.95
C ILE A 2 30.92 -12.92 5.80
N ARG A 3 30.90 -13.55 6.98
CA ARG A 3 29.75 -13.58 7.90
C ARG A 3 29.28 -12.19 8.41
N LYS A 4 30.16 -11.17 8.39
CA LYS A 4 29.82 -9.79 8.79
C LYS A 4 29.12 -9.04 7.64
N PHE A 5 29.53 -9.29 6.40
CA PHE A 5 28.92 -8.70 5.20
C PHE A 5 27.52 -9.27 4.95
N GLU A 6 27.32 -10.58 5.14
CA GLU A 6 25.99 -11.21 5.06
C GLU A 6 25.02 -10.60 6.08
N LYS A 7 25.44 -10.48 7.36
CA LYS A 7 24.62 -9.87 8.42
C LYS A 7 24.28 -8.40 8.16
N GLN A 8 25.20 -7.63 7.58
CA GLN A 8 24.97 -6.22 7.26
C GLN A 8 23.98 -6.09 6.10
N HIS A 9 24.09 -6.95 5.08
CA HIS A 9 23.14 -6.99 3.97
C HIS A 9 21.74 -7.45 4.41
N THR A 10 21.63 -8.47 5.27
CA THR A 10 20.32 -8.92 5.78
C THR A 10 19.67 -7.87 6.68
N ASN A 11 20.42 -7.21 7.58
CA ASN A 11 19.87 -6.11 8.39
C ASN A 11 19.38 -4.95 7.51
N LYS A 12 20.17 -4.53 6.51
CA LYS A 12 19.78 -3.46 5.59
C LYS A 12 18.53 -3.82 4.78
N LYS A 13 18.42 -5.08 4.33
CA LYS A 13 17.22 -5.56 3.61
C LYS A 13 15.98 -5.55 4.51
N ASN A 14 16.08 -6.02 5.75
CA ASN A 14 14.98 -5.98 6.71
C ASN A 14 14.52 -4.54 6.98
N THR A 15 15.45 -3.60 7.21
CA THR A 15 15.08 -2.20 7.43
C THR A 15 14.39 -1.54 6.25
N ILE A 16 14.68 -1.97 5.02
CA ILE A 16 13.99 -1.44 3.83
C ILE A 16 12.57 -2.01 3.73
N ILE A 17 12.41 -3.32 3.99
CA ILE A 17 11.10 -3.97 4.00
C ILE A 17 10.21 -3.36 5.08
N ASP A 18 10.74 -3.16 6.30
CA ASP A 18 10.02 -2.54 7.42
C ASP A 18 9.54 -1.12 7.09
N GLU A 19 10.35 -0.32 6.37
CA GLU A 19 9.94 1.03 5.96
C GLU A 19 8.90 1.01 4.82
N ILE A 20 8.95 0.01 3.94
CA ILE A 20 7.91 -0.19 2.90
C ILE A 20 6.59 -0.64 3.55
N GLU A 21 6.63 -1.51 4.55
CA GLU A 21 5.45 -1.92 5.34
C GLU A 21 4.82 -0.72 6.05
N LYS A 22 5.61 0.08 6.77
CA LYS A 22 5.12 1.33 7.39
C LYS A 22 4.56 2.31 6.36
N PHE A 23 5.18 2.40 5.18
CA PHE A 23 4.68 3.25 4.10
C PHE A 23 3.31 2.75 3.62
N GLN A 24 3.17 1.44 3.39
CA GLN A 24 1.92 0.78 3.01
C GLN A 24 0.80 1.07 4.02
N GLU A 25 1.04 0.85 5.31
CA GLU A 25 0.05 1.11 6.37
C GLU A 25 -0.39 2.58 6.40
N LYS A 26 0.56 3.52 6.28
CA LYS A 26 0.27 4.96 6.32
C LYS A 26 -0.59 5.40 5.15
N ILE A 27 -0.30 4.96 3.92
CA ILE A 27 -1.09 5.35 2.75
C ILE A 27 -2.46 4.66 2.72
N HIS A 28 -2.56 3.42 3.23
CA HIS A 28 -3.84 2.74 3.44
C HIS A 28 -4.72 3.53 4.43
N MET A 29 -4.19 3.85 5.61
CA MET A 29 -4.94 4.61 6.62
C MET A 29 -5.33 6.01 6.12
N SER A 30 -4.42 6.67 5.39
CA SER A 30 -4.69 8.01 4.85
C SER A 30 -5.78 8.00 3.78
N SER A 31 -5.80 7.00 2.89
CA SER A 31 -6.84 6.87 1.85
C SER A 31 -8.20 6.57 2.46
N VAL A 32 -8.28 5.63 3.41
CA VAL A 32 -9.52 5.33 4.15
C VAL A 32 -10.03 6.56 4.89
N THR A 33 -9.15 7.30 5.57
CA THR A 33 -9.52 8.53 6.27
C THR A 33 -10.05 9.59 5.29
N ALA A 34 -9.40 9.77 4.15
CA ALA A 34 -9.84 10.73 3.14
C ALA A 34 -11.23 10.38 2.59
N LEU A 35 -11.47 9.11 2.26
CA LEU A 35 -12.78 8.61 1.81
C LEU A 35 -13.86 8.83 2.88
N ALA A 36 -13.59 8.46 4.13
CA ALA A 36 -14.53 8.65 5.23
C ALA A 36 -14.89 10.14 5.43
N LEU A 37 -13.89 11.03 5.42
CA LEU A 37 -14.10 12.48 5.55
C LEU A 37 -14.89 13.06 4.37
N MET A 38 -14.65 12.56 3.14
CA MET A 38 -15.47 12.91 1.99
C MET A 38 -16.91 12.44 2.20
N ASP A 39 -17.13 11.20 2.64
CA ASP A 39 -18.45 10.60 2.80
C ASP A 39 -19.34 11.34 3.79
N ILE A 40 -18.78 11.79 4.92
CA ILE A 40 -19.47 12.60 5.93
C ILE A 40 -19.53 14.10 5.60
N GLY A 41 -18.99 14.51 4.43
CA GLY A 41 -19.08 15.89 3.93
C GLY A 41 -18.11 16.88 4.58
N LEU A 42 -17.06 16.39 5.28
CA LEU A 42 -15.99 17.25 5.83
C LEU A 42 -14.90 17.58 4.79
N LEU A 43 -14.78 16.79 3.73
CA LEU A 43 -14.00 17.10 2.55
C LEU A 43 -14.91 17.20 1.31
N PRO A 44 -14.58 18.07 0.34
CA PRO A 44 -15.33 18.13 -0.91
C PRO A 44 -15.22 16.79 -1.64
N LYS A 45 -16.38 16.25 -2.06
CA LYS A 45 -16.49 15.06 -2.92
C LYS A 45 -16.16 15.40 -4.38
N ASP A 46 -14.97 15.96 -4.60
CA ASP A 46 -14.45 16.16 -5.95
C ASP A 46 -14.14 14.79 -6.55
N ASP A 47 -14.65 14.52 -7.76
CA ASP A 47 -14.51 13.20 -8.39
C ASP A 47 -13.04 12.82 -8.54
N MET A 48 -12.18 13.76 -8.90
CA MET A 48 -10.73 13.51 -9.02
C MET A 48 -10.09 13.24 -7.65
N ALA A 49 -10.49 13.96 -6.59
CA ALA A 49 -10.02 13.68 -5.23
C ALA A 49 -10.44 12.30 -4.73
N LYS A 50 -11.70 11.90 -4.99
CA LYS A 50 -12.20 10.56 -4.63
C LYS A 50 -11.45 9.47 -5.38
N GLN A 51 -11.26 9.62 -6.69
CA GLN A 51 -10.50 8.67 -7.51
C GLN A 51 -9.05 8.54 -7.04
N LYS A 52 -8.40 9.64 -6.63
CA LYS A 52 -7.05 9.57 -6.03
C LYS A 52 -7.02 8.79 -4.72
N ALA A 53 -8.02 8.96 -3.86
CA ALA A 53 -8.10 8.24 -2.60
C ALA A 53 -8.32 6.74 -2.83
N LEU A 54 -9.22 6.37 -3.74
CA LEU A 54 -9.45 4.98 -4.16
C LEU A 54 -8.18 4.35 -4.75
N LEU A 55 -7.55 5.01 -5.72
CA LEU A 55 -6.29 4.51 -6.31
C LEU A 55 -5.19 4.35 -5.25
N THR A 56 -5.11 5.25 -4.27
CA THR A 56 -4.13 5.14 -3.18
C THR A 56 -4.43 3.92 -2.29
N HIS A 57 -5.71 3.63 -2.04
CA HIS A 57 -6.15 2.45 -1.31
C HIS A 57 -5.78 1.16 -2.05
N GLU A 58 -6.09 1.08 -3.35
CA GLU A 58 -5.73 -0.05 -4.23
C GLU A 58 -4.21 -0.29 -4.29
N ILE A 59 -3.41 0.77 -4.49
CA ILE A 59 -1.95 0.68 -4.48
C ILE A 59 -1.44 0.17 -3.13
N SER A 60 -2.07 0.55 -2.02
CA SER A 60 -1.67 0.07 -0.70
C SER A 60 -1.86 -1.44 -0.53
N HIS A 61 -2.92 -2.00 -1.10
CA HIS A 61 -3.13 -3.46 -1.14
C HIS A 61 -2.13 -4.16 -2.05
N ALA A 62 -1.82 -3.58 -3.22
CA ALA A 62 -0.80 -4.12 -4.11
C ALA A 62 0.59 -4.18 -3.45
N ILE A 63 0.97 -3.17 -2.67
CA ILE A 63 2.23 -3.18 -1.89
C ILE A 63 2.19 -4.27 -0.83
N LYS A 64 1.06 -4.44 -0.13
CA LYS A 64 0.88 -5.49 0.88
C LYS A 64 1.01 -6.88 0.26
N ASP A 65 0.45 -7.10 -0.91
CA ASP A 65 0.58 -8.36 -1.65
C ASP A 65 2.04 -8.66 -2.02
N ILE A 66 2.79 -7.66 -2.48
CA ILE A 66 4.24 -7.81 -2.74
C ILE A 66 4.99 -8.18 -1.45
N LEU A 67 4.69 -7.51 -0.32
CA LEU A 67 5.29 -7.83 0.98
C LEU A 67 4.96 -9.26 1.44
N ASN A 68 3.80 -9.78 1.06
CA ASN A 68 3.38 -11.16 1.31
C ASN A 68 4.00 -12.19 0.36
N GLY A 69 4.87 -11.77 -0.55
CA GLY A 69 5.62 -12.64 -1.46
C GLY A 69 5.05 -12.76 -2.86
N MET A 70 4.02 -11.98 -3.21
CA MET A 70 3.51 -11.88 -4.57
C MET A 70 4.52 -11.13 -5.47
N THR A 71 4.60 -11.50 -6.75
CA THR A 71 5.38 -10.72 -7.72
C THR A 71 4.69 -9.38 -8.02
N ALA A 72 5.45 -8.39 -8.49
CA ALA A 72 4.88 -7.10 -8.87
C ALA A 72 3.80 -7.24 -9.97
N GLN A 73 3.97 -8.16 -10.92
CA GLN A 73 2.98 -8.36 -11.98
C GLN A 73 1.70 -9.01 -11.46
N GLU A 74 1.79 -10.01 -10.59
CA GLU A 74 0.62 -10.61 -9.95
C GLU A 74 -0.14 -9.58 -9.10
N ALA A 75 0.58 -8.72 -8.36
CA ALA A 75 -0.04 -7.67 -7.56
C ALA A 75 -0.75 -6.62 -8.44
N ILE A 76 -0.15 -6.24 -9.58
CA ILE A 76 -0.80 -5.35 -10.57
C ILE A 76 -2.05 -6.02 -11.15
N ASN A 77 -1.97 -7.29 -11.53
CA ASN A 77 -3.11 -8.01 -12.08
C ASN A 77 -4.26 -8.04 -11.08
N LYS A 78 -3.99 -8.41 -9.82
CA LYS A 78 -4.98 -8.45 -8.75
C LYS A 78 -5.56 -7.06 -8.43
N MET A 79 -4.74 -6.01 -8.46
CA MET A 79 -5.19 -4.63 -8.27
C MET A 79 -6.15 -4.17 -9.38
N MET A 80 -5.98 -4.68 -10.61
CA MET A 80 -6.81 -4.34 -11.77
C MET A 80 -8.00 -5.28 -11.97
N GLU A 81 -8.07 -6.38 -11.21
CA GLU A 81 -9.25 -7.23 -11.16
C GLU A 81 -10.35 -6.47 -10.41
N ASP A 82 -11.55 -6.39 -11.00
CA ASP A 82 -12.75 -5.82 -10.37
C ASP A 82 -13.09 -6.65 -9.12
N ASN A 83 -12.48 -6.30 -8.00
CA ASN A 83 -12.77 -6.88 -6.70
C ASN A 83 -13.84 -6.00 -6.05
N GLU A 84 -15.11 -6.42 -6.14
CA GLU A 84 -16.24 -5.86 -5.40
C GLU A 84 -16.18 -6.16 -3.88
N GLU A 85 -15.05 -6.62 -3.34
CA GLU A 85 -14.94 -7.01 -1.93
C GLU A 85 -14.03 -6.08 -1.15
N GLU A 86 -14.64 -5.09 -0.49
CA GLU A 86 -14.38 -4.68 0.90
C GLU A 86 -15.46 -3.64 1.29
N ASP A 87 -16.61 -4.15 1.76
CA ASP A 87 -17.62 -3.39 2.54
C ASP A 87 -17.11 -3.02 3.94
#